data_AF-A0A4Y2BW13-F1
#
_entry.id   AF-A0A4Y2BW13-F1
#
_cell.length_a   1.000
_cell.length_b   1.000
_cell.length_c   1.000
_cell.angle_alpha   90.00
_cell.angle_beta   90.00
_cell.angle_gamma   90.00
#
_symmetry.space_group_name_H-M   'P 1'
#
loop_
_entity.id
_entity.type
_entity.pdbx_description
1 polymer ?
#
loop_
_entity_poly.entity_id
_entity_poly.type
_entity_poly.pdbx_seq_one_letter_code
_entity_poly.pdbx_strand_id
1 'polypeptide(L)'
;MRDKNVPISRPFIIEKALQFAKTLVYDEFRGSNGWLEKFKRRHGIMAKVISGESKDVDDNDSENWITETLSKILKDYKPENIFNADETALFNVCLKRHSQLKRKNALEESKTKQD
;
A
#
# COMPACT_ATOMS: atom_id res chain seq x y z
N MET A 1 -10.79 -8.04 17.36
CA MET A 1 -9.74 -7.07 16.90
C MET A 1 -9.68 -6.96 15.39
N ARG A 2 -9.86 -8.05 14.62
CA ARG A 2 -10.01 -7.97 13.15
C ARG A 2 -11.22 -7.14 12.70
N ASP A 3 -12.30 -7.12 13.49
CA ASP A 3 -13.56 -6.45 13.12
C ASP A 3 -13.54 -4.92 13.25
N LYS A 4 -12.50 -4.35 13.89
CA LYS A 4 -12.41 -2.89 14.12
C LYS A 4 -11.47 -2.19 13.12
N ASN A 5 -10.91 -2.93 12.17
CA ASN A 5 -9.92 -2.44 11.20
C ASN A 5 -8.77 -1.62 11.86
N VAL A 6 -8.43 -1.95 13.11
CA VAL A 6 -7.40 -1.23 13.86
C VAL A 6 -6.04 -1.72 13.37
N PRO A 7 -5.17 -0.83 12.88
CA PRO A 7 -3.84 -1.22 12.44
C PRO A 7 -3.06 -1.78 13.62
N ILE A 8 -2.62 -3.04 13.50
CA ILE A 8 -1.81 -3.70 14.52
C ILE A 8 -0.38 -3.17 14.37
N SER A 9 0.04 -2.34 15.33
CA SER A 9 1.35 -1.70 15.31
C SER A 9 2.48 -2.65 15.74
N ARG A 10 3.72 -2.35 15.32
CA ARG A 10 4.91 -3.12 15.74
C ARG A 10 5.07 -3.13 17.27
N PRO A 11 4.96 -1.99 17.99
CA PRO A 11 5.10 -1.98 19.44
C PRO A 11 4.07 -2.88 20.13
N PHE A 12 2.82 -2.88 19.64
CA PHE A 12 1.76 -3.72 20.21
C PHE A 12 2.07 -5.21 20.12
N ILE A 13 2.60 -5.68 18.98
CA ILE A 13 2.97 -7.09 18.80
C ILE A 13 4.12 -7.46 19.75
N ILE A 14 5.13 -6.59 19.88
CA ILE A 14 6.27 -6.82 20.76
C ILE A 14 5.83 -6.86 22.22
N GLU A 15 4.99 -5.92 22.65
CA GLU A 15 4.48 -5.86 24.03
C GLU A 15 3.72 -7.13 24.39
N LYS A 16 2.82 -7.61 23.52
CA LYS A 16 2.10 -8.86 23.75
C LYS A 16 3.02 -10.07 23.78
N ALA A 17 4.01 -10.12 22.90
CA ALA A 17 5.00 -11.20 22.90
C ALA A 17 5.82 -11.22 24.20
N LEU A 18 6.20 -10.06 24.73
CA LEU A 18 6.90 -9.95 26.01
C LEU A 18 6.02 -10.39 27.19
N GLN A 19 4.73 -10.04 27.18
CA GLN A 19 3.77 -10.53 28.20
C GLN A 19 3.71 -12.06 28.20
N PHE A 20 3.58 -12.68 27.02
CA PHE A 20 3.56 -14.14 26.91
C PHE A 20 4.89 -14.76 27.32
N ALA A 21 6.02 -14.18 26.94
CA ALA A 21 7.33 -14.67 27.35
C ALA A 21 7.49 -14.70 28.87
N LYS A 22 7.04 -13.66 29.58
CA LYS A 22 7.04 -13.63 31.05
C LYS A 22 6.15 -14.72 31.64
N THR A 23 4.92 -14.87 31.12
CA THR A 23 3.99 -15.92 31.59
C THR A 23 4.54 -17.33 31.35
N LEU A 24 5.32 -17.53 30.30
CA LEU A 24 5.93 -18.80 29.93
C LEU A 24 7.34 -18.98 30.51
N VAL A 25 7.80 -18.09 31.40
CA VAL A 25 9.12 -18.13 32.05
C VAL A 25 10.29 -18.12 31.05
N TYR A 26 10.13 -17.33 29.99
CA TYR A 26 11.10 -17.12 28.92
C TYR A 26 11.75 -15.73 29.03
N ASP A 27 12.45 -15.48 30.14
CA ASP A 27 12.94 -14.14 30.51
C ASP A 27 13.99 -13.56 29.55
N GLU A 28 14.65 -14.41 28.76
CA GLU A 28 15.63 -13.99 27.76
C GLU A 28 15.01 -13.42 26.48
N PHE A 29 13.69 -13.58 26.29
CA PHE A 29 13.02 -13.10 25.09
C PHE A 29 12.93 -11.57 25.08
N ARG A 30 13.58 -10.94 24.09
CA ARG A 30 13.62 -9.48 23.94
C ARG A 30 12.75 -8.92 22.82
N GLY A 31 12.02 -9.76 22.09
CA GLY A 31 11.18 -9.31 20.96
C GLY A 31 11.98 -8.60 19.86
N SER A 32 13.10 -9.17 19.42
CA SER A 32 13.99 -8.55 18.44
C SER A 32 13.29 -8.26 17.10
N ASN A 33 13.81 -7.27 16.36
CA ASN A 33 13.30 -6.95 15.02
C ASN A 33 13.32 -8.18 14.09
N GLY A 34 14.37 -8.99 14.13
CA GLY A 34 14.48 -10.21 13.33
C GLY A 34 13.43 -11.27 13.70
N TRP A 35 13.10 -11.40 14.98
CA TRP A 35 12.00 -12.27 15.41
C TRP A 35 10.65 -11.75 14.89
N LEU A 36 10.39 -10.44 15.02
CA LEU A 36 9.14 -9.82 14.59
C LEU A 36 8.90 -10.00 13.09
N GLU A 37 9.92 -9.79 12.25
CA GLU A 37 9.79 -9.99 10.79
C GLU A 37 9.51 -11.46 10.44
N LYS A 38 10.19 -12.41 11.10
CA LYS A 38 9.94 -13.85 10.91
C LYS A 38 8.54 -14.24 11.35
N PHE A 39 8.08 -13.71 12.49
CA PHE A 39 6.73 -13.94 13.03
C PHE A 39 5.67 -13.42 12.05
N LYS A 40 5.81 -12.18 11.58
CA LYS A 40 4.92 -11.59 10.58
C LYS A 40 4.87 -12.42 9.30
N ARG A 41 6.02 -12.80 8.76
CA ARG A 41 6.11 -13.63 7.55
C ARG A 41 5.44 -14.99 7.72
N ARG A 42 5.66 -15.66 8.86
CA ARG A 42 5.07 -16.98 9.15
C ARG A 42 3.54 -16.93 9.23
N HIS A 43 2.98 -15.84 9.74
CA HIS A 43 1.54 -15.69 9.96
C HIS A 43 0.84 -14.78 8.93
N GLY A 44 1.53 -14.42 7.83
CA GLY A 44 0.97 -13.56 6.79
C GLY A 44 0.55 -12.17 7.27
N ILE A 45 1.16 -11.66 8.35
CA ILE A 45 0.88 -10.32 8.89
C ILE A 45 1.64 -9.31 8.03
N MET A 46 1.00 -8.88 6.94
CA MET A 46 1.54 -7.85 6.06
C MET A 46 1.21 -6.47 6.61
N ALA A 47 2.19 -5.56 6.56
CA ALA A 47 1.93 -4.14 6.75
C ALA A 47 1.15 -3.65 5.52
N LYS A 48 -0.18 -3.65 5.60
CA LYS A 48 -1.00 -3.02 4.57
C LYS A 48 -0.99 -1.51 4.86
N VAL A 49 -0.51 -0.72 3.89
CA VAL A 49 -0.87 0.70 3.87
C VAL A 49 -2.38 0.70 3.68
N ILE A 50 -3.12 1.23 4.65
CA ILE A 50 -4.54 1.52 4.44
C ILE A 50 -4.57 2.74 3.50
N SER A 51 -4.35 2.50 2.22
CA SER A 51 -4.53 3.48 1.17
C SER A 51 -6.00 3.42 0.78
N GLY A 52 -6.75 4.40 1.26
CA GLY A 52 -8.16 4.54 1.01
C GLY A 52 -8.65 5.68 1.88
N GLU A 53 -8.79 6.86 1.29
CA GLU A 53 -9.44 8.03 1.89
C GLU A 53 -10.94 7.79 2.16
N SER A 54 -11.43 6.54 2.11
CA SER A 54 -12.85 6.22 2.26
C SER A 54 -13.38 6.47 3.69
N LYS A 55 -12.54 6.93 4.62
CA LYS A 55 -12.92 7.19 6.00
C LYS A 55 -13.00 8.67 6.36
N ASP A 56 -12.56 9.55 5.47
CA ASP A 56 -12.54 11.01 5.69
C ASP A 56 -13.71 11.73 4.99
N VAL A 57 -14.50 11.02 4.18
CA VAL A 57 -15.67 11.58 3.49
C VAL A 57 -16.94 11.14 4.22
N ASP A 58 -17.81 12.10 4.55
CA ASP A 58 -19.12 11.84 5.12
C ASP A 58 -20.02 11.14 4.09
N ASP A 59 -20.77 10.12 4.53
CA ASP A 59 -21.60 9.31 3.64
C ASP A 59 -22.65 10.18 2.93
N ASN A 60 -23.20 11.18 3.62
CA ASN A 60 -24.18 12.11 3.05
C ASN A 60 -23.59 13.04 1.98
N ASP A 61 -22.37 13.54 2.19
CA ASP A 61 -21.67 14.36 1.20
C ASP A 61 -21.32 13.53 -0.06
N SER A 62 -20.98 12.26 0.14
CA SER A 62 -20.71 11.33 -0.97
C SER A 62 -21.95 11.03 -1.81
N GLU A 63 -23.10 10.80 -1.15
CA GLU A 63 -24.38 10.53 -1.81
C GLU A 63 -24.85 11.76 -2.61
N ASN A 64 -24.72 12.96 -2.02
CA ASN A 64 -25.06 14.21 -2.69
C ASN A 64 -24.14 14.47 -3.90
N TRP A 65 -22.85 14.17 -3.80
CA TRP A 65 -21.94 14.31 -4.94
C TRP A 65 -22.29 13.35 -6.09
N ILE A 66 -22.63 12.09 -5.80
CA ILE A 66 -23.04 11.10 -6.81
C ILE A 66 -24.33 11.55 -7.53
N THR A 67 -25.32 11.96 -6.76
CA THR A 67 -26.66 12.30 -7.28
C THR A 67 -26.69 13.64 -8.00
N GLU A 68 -26.06 14.68 -7.46
CA GLU A 68 -26.18 16.03 -8.00
C GLU A 68 -25.08 16.41 -8.97
N THR A 69 -23.84 15.96 -8.74
CA THR A 69 -22.67 16.41 -9.52
C THR A 69 -22.29 15.38 -10.56
N LEU A 70 -22.04 14.13 -10.13
CA LEU A 70 -21.62 13.06 -11.04
C LEU A 70 -22.70 12.79 -12.11
N SER A 71 -23.97 12.72 -11.71
CA SER A 71 -25.08 12.50 -12.65
C SER A 71 -25.25 13.62 -13.68
N LYS A 72 -24.85 14.86 -13.37
CA LYS A 72 -24.85 15.96 -14.36
C LYS A 72 -23.71 15.81 -15.36
N ILE A 73 -22.51 15.50 -14.85
CA ILE A 73 -21.33 15.27 -15.70
C ILE A 73 -21.59 14.11 -16.66
N LEU A 74 -22.12 12.98 -16.17
CA LEU A 74 -22.33 11.78 -16.98
C LEU A 74 -23.35 11.95 -18.10
N LYS A 75 -24.29 12.90 -18.01
CA LYS A 75 -25.26 13.16 -19.09
C LYS A 75 -24.60 13.65 -20.37
N ASP A 76 -23.45 14.28 -20.26
CA ASP A 76 -22.72 14.83 -21.40
C ASP A 76 -21.82 13.79 -22.10
N TYR A 77 -21.68 12.59 -21.52
CA TYR A 77 -20.86 11.51 -22.05
C TYR A 77 -21.71 10.29 -22.43
N LYS A 78 -21.38 9.70 -23.59
CA LYS A 78 -21.92 8.38 -23.94
C LYS A 78 -21.33 7.30 -23.02
N PRO A 79 -22.05 6.21 -22.72
CA PRO A 79 -21.53 5.12 -21.90
C PRO A 79 -20.20 4.55 -22.42
N GLU A 80 -20.00 4.51 -23.73
CA GLU A 80 -18.78 4.06 -24.40
C GLU A 80 -17.53 4.93 -24.10
N ASN A 81 -17.74 6.16 -23.61
CA ASN A 81 -16.69 7.12 -23.30
C ASN A 81 -16.38 7.20 -21.79
N ILE A 82 -16.97 6.33 -20.97
CA ILE A 82 -16.74 6.26 -19.52
C ILE A 82 -15.74 5.14 -19.24
N PHE A 83 -14.53 5.49 -18.83
CA PHE A 83 -13.45 4.55 -18.56
C PHE A 83 -13.11 4.53 -17.06
N ASN A 84 -12.91 3.34 -16.48
CA ASN A 84 -12.32 3.21 -15.14
C ASN A 84 -10.81 3.50 -15.21
N ALA A 85 -10.31 4.39 -14.36
CA ALA A 85 -8.91 4.82 -14.35
C ALA A 85 -8.16 4.43 -13.07
N ASP A 86 -8.71 3.53 -12.23
CA ASP A 86 -8.16 3.21 -10.90
C ASP A 86 -6.71 2.64 -10.93
N GLU A 87 -6.29 2.02 -12.03
CA GLU A 87 -4.95 1.41 -12.18
C GLU A 87 -3.99 2.23 -13.08
N THR A 88 -4.41 3.38 -13.61
CA THR A 88 -3.63 4.11 -14.64
C THR A 88 -2.35 4.78 -14.10
N ALA A 89 -2.22 4.93 -12.78
CA ALA A 89 -1.01 5.45 -12.16
C ALA A 89 0.19 4.48 -12.28
N LEU A 90 -0.07 3.17 -12.29
CA LEU A 90 0.96 2.14 -12.45
C LEU A 90 1.62 2.19 -13.84
N PHE A 91 0.83 2.48 -14.88
CA PHE A 91 1.35 2.53 -16.26
C PHE A 91 2.32 3.71 -16.48
N ASN A 92 2.02 4.88 -15.92
CA ASN A 92 2.89 6.06 -16.00
C ASN A 92 4.22 5.88 -15.24
N VAL A 93 4.22 5.15 -14.12
CA VAL A 93 5.46 4.81 -13.38
C VAL A 93 6.29 3.77 -14.13
N CYS A 94 5.65 2.76 -14.73
CA CYS A 94 6.35 1.76 -15.54
C CYS A 94 7.00 2.37 -16.79
N LEU A 95 6.29 3.21 -17.54
CA LEU A 95 6.84 3.89 -18.73
C LEU A 95 8.04 4.79 -18.39
N LYS A 96 7.97 5.54 -17.28
CA LYS A 96 9.09 6.38 -16.81
C LYS A 96 10.30 5.55 -16.36
N ARG A 97 10.11 4.34 -15.82
CA ARG A 97 11.22 3.44 -15.45
C ARG A 97 11.89 2.82 -16.68
N HIS A 98 11.12 2.39 -17.67
CA HIS A 98 11.67 1.78 -18.88
C HIS A 98 12.51 2.75 -19.73
N SER A 99 12.11 4.02 -19.81
CA SER A 99 12.90 5.04 -20.55
C SER A 99 14.24 5.37 -19.86
N GLN A 100 14.27 5.38 -18.53
CA GLN A 100 15.49 5.64 -17.75
C GLN A 100 16.48 4.46 -17.80
N LEU A 101 15.99 3.21 -17.77
CA LEU A 101 16.86 2.04 -17.96
C LEU A 101 17.52 2.03 -19.34
N LYS A 102 16.75 2.34 -20.41
CA LYS A 102 17.31 2.42 -21.77
C LYS A 102 18.40 3.49 -21.90
N ARG A 103 18.23 4.67 -21.28
CA ARG A 103 19.27 5.73 -21.28
C ARG A 103 20.53 5.32 -20.52
N LYS A 104 20.41 4.58 -19.41
CA LYS A 104 21.57 4.11 -18.65
C LYS A 104 22.38 3.06 -19.40
N ASN A 105 21.72 2.06 -20.00
CA ASN A 105 22.40 1.02 -20.77
C ASN A 105 23.14 1.60 -21.99
N ALA A 106 22.52 2.54 -22.72
CA ALA A 106 23.16 3.20 -23.86
C ALA A 106 24.41 4.02 -23.46
N LEU A 107 24.40 4.63 -22.27
CA LEU A 107 25.56 5.38 -21.76
C LEU A 107 26.69 4.46 -21.30
N GLU A 108 26.39 3.30 -20.70
CA GLU A 108 27.39 2.31 -20.32
C GLU A 108 28.03 1.65 -21.55
N GLU A 109 27.23 1.27 -22.55
CA GLU A 109 27.72 0.70 -23.81
C GLU A 109 28.63 1.69 -24.58
N SER A 110 28.36 2.99 -24.48
CA SER A 110 29.22 4.03 -25.09
C SER A 110 30.56 4.23 -24.38
N LYS A 111 30.66 3.84 -23.09
CA LYS A 111 31.90 3.94 -22.31
C LYS A 111 32.81 2.71 -22.51
N THR A 112 32.24 1.52 -22.65
CA THR A 112 33.00 0.28 -22.92
C THR A 112 33.59 0.16 -24.33
N LYS A 113 33.31 1.09 -25.24
CA LYS A 113 33.84 1.09 -26.61
C LYS A 113 35.00 2.09 -26.83
N GLN A 114 35.48 2.73 -25.76
CA GLN A 114 36.58 3.70 -25.81
C GLN A 114 37.87 3.20 -25.12
N ASP A 115 37.92 1.93 -24.70
CA ASP A 115 39.13 1.26 -24.20
C ASP A 115 39.63 0.21 -25.21
#